data_AF-A0A5N0E6V3-F1
#
_entry.id   AF-A0A5N0E6V3-F1
#
_cell.length_a   1.000
_cell.length_b   1.000
_cell.length_c   1.000
_cell.angle_alpha   90.00
_cell.angle_beta   90.00
_cell.angle_gamma   90.00
#
_symmetry.space_group_name_H-M   'P 1'
#
loop_
_entity.id
_entity.type
_entity.pdbx_description
1 polymer ?
#
loop_
_entity_poly.entity_id
_entity_poly.type
_entity_poly.pdbx_seq_one_letter_code
_entity_poly.pdbx_strand_id
1 'polypeptide(L)'
;MAFDDRGTRMNAIRILLLLAGLWLGWYGISLLLDFPRADLWSVALWFAAGILLHDGVFAPLCAAVGVTARRILPGTWWGPMACGAVCTVVLVAIAAPVIDRGHAMPDNPTVLDRNYPLGLAVALILIWALVIAAAAVRLADHHRSRAETPRSTP
;
A
#
# COMPACT_ATOMS: atom_id res chain seq x y z
N MET A 1 41.46 -1.89 13.06
CA MET A 1 40.79 -3.20 13.23
C MET A 1 39.26 -3.13 13.25
N ALA A 2 38.60 -2.13 13.87
CA ALA A 2 37.12 -2.11 13.97
C ALA A 2 36.34 -1.84 12.65
N PHE A 3 36.95 -1.22 11.63
CA PHE A 3 36.29 -0.91 10.35
C PHE A 3 36.23 -2.12 9.39
N ASP A 4 37.26 -2.96 9.41
CA ASP A 4 37.38 -4.15 8.54
C ASP A 4 36.29 -5.20 8.88
N ASP A 5 36.02 -5.33 10.17
CA ASP A 5 35.05 -6.26 10.73
C ASP A 5 33.59 -5.88 10.42
N ARG A 6 33.30 -4.60 10.16
CA ARG A 6 31.98 -4.14 9.71
C ARG A 6 31.73 -4.49 8.24
N GLY A 7 32.74 -4.33 7.39
CA GLY A 7 32.68 -4.69 5.97
C GLY A 7 32.47 -6.20 5.77
N THR A 8 33.23 -7.02 6.49
CA THR A 8 33.10 -8.48 6.47
C THR A 8 31.74 -8.95 6.98
N ARG A 9 31.24 -8.38 8.08
CA ARG A 9 29.88 -8.68 8.59
C ARG A 9 28.78 -8.30 7.60
N MET A 10 28.87 -7.13 6.98
CA MET A 10 27.89 -6.71 5.96
C MET A 10 27.91 -7.61 4.74
N ASN A 11 29.09 -8.04 4.28
CA ASN A 11 29.22 -8.98 3.16
C ASN A 11 28.66 -10.36 3.51
N ALA A 12 28.94 -10.87 4.71
CA ALA A 12 28.38 -12.12 5.20
C ALA A 12 26.85 -12.07 5.27
N ILE A 13 26.27 -10.98 5.81
CA ILE A 13 24.81 -10.78 5.84
C ILE A 13 24.23 -10.77 4.42
N ARG A 14 24.86 -10.05 3.48
CA ARG A 14 24.40 -10.01 2.07
C ARG A 14 24.42 -11.40 1.44
N ILE A 15 25.49 -12.15 1.62
CA ILE A 15 25.62 -13.52 1.09
C ILE A 15 24.55 -14.42 1.71
N LEU A 16 24.35 -14.35 3.03
CA LEU A 16 23.30 -15.11 3.70
C LEU A 16 21.91 -14.76 3.19
N LEU A 17 21.60 -13.48 2.99
CA LEU A 17 20.32 -13.05 2.41
C LEU A 17 20.14 -13.53 0.97
N LEU A 18 21.21 -13.51 0.15
CA LEU A 18 21.17 -14.03 -1.22
C LEU A 18 20.93 -15.54 -1.23
N LEU A 19 21.66 -16.30 -0.41
CA LEU A 19 21.50 -17.74 -0.30
C LEU A 19 20.11 -18.12 0.22
N ALA A 20 19.62 -17.42 1.25
CA ALA A 20 18.28 -17.61 1.79
C ALA A 20 17.20 -17.29 0.75
N GLY A 21 17.34 -16.17 0.03
CA GLY A 21 16.43 -15.78 -1.03
C GLY A 21 16.40 -16.79 -2.18
N LEU A 22 17.56 -17.27 -2.62
CA LEU A 22 17.66 -18.28 -3.67
C LEU A 22 17.06 -19.62 -3.22
N TRP A 23 17.33 -20.03 -1.99
CA TRP A 23 16.76 -21.25 -1.41
C TRP A 23 15.24 -21.17 -1.29
N LEU A 24 14.70 -20.05 -0.79
CA LEU A 24 13.24 -19.80 -0.72
C LEU A 24 12.62 -19.77 -2.11
N GLY A 25 13.26 -19.12 -3.09
CA GLY A 25 12.80 -19.07 -4.47
C GLY A 25 12.76 -20.46 -5.12
N TRP A 26 13.84 -21.24 -4.95
CA TRP A 26 13.89 -22.63 -5.41
C TRP A 26 12.76 -23.47 -4.79
N TYR A 27 12.62 -23.40 -3.46
CA TYR A 27 11.60 -24.14 -2.73
C TYR A 27 10.18 -23.78 -3.18
N GLY A 28 9.89 -22.48 -3.33
CA GLY A 28 8.60 -22.00 -3.82
C GLY A 28 8.31 -22.47 -5.24
N ILE A 29 9.30 -22.42 -6.15
CA ILE A 29 9.15 -22.92 -7.52
C ILE A 29 8.91 -24.43 -7.54
N SER A 30 9.63 -25.22 -6.72
CA SER A 30 9.40 -26.66 -6.65
C SER A 30 7.98 -26.99 -6.21
N LEU A 31 7.46 -26.31 -5.18
CA LEU A 31 6.07 -26.48 -4.73
C LEU A 31 5.07 -26.09 -5.82
N LEU A 32 5.35 -25.01 -6.55
CA LEU A 32 4.46 -24.53 -7.61
C LEU A 32 4.37 -25.55 -8.75
N LEU A 33 5.49 -26.17 -9.13
CA LEU A 33 5.55 -27.15 -10.21
C LEU A 33 4.85 -28.49 -9.89
N ASP A 34 4.56 -28.74 -8.61
CA ASP A 34 3.77 -29.90 -8.18
C ASP A 34 2.25 -29.72 -8.45
N PHE A 35 1.80 -28.50 -8.80
CA PHE A 35 0.40 -28.23 -9.08
C PHE A 35 -0.06 -28.77 -10.45
N PRO A 36 -1.36 -29.08 -10.61
CA PRO A 36 -1.96 -29.38 -11.90
C PRO A 36 -1.69 -28.28 -12.95
N ARG A 37 -1.57 -28.69 -14.22
CA ARG A 37 -1.29 -27.75 -15.33
C ARG A 37 -2.30 -26.60 -15.43
N ALA A 38 -3.56 -26.86 -15.12
CA ALA A 38 -4.61 -25.83 -15.13
C ALA A 38 -4.34 -24.73 -14.09
N ASP A 39 -3.89 -25.12 -12.90
CA ASP A 39 -3.57 -24.19 -11.82
C ASP A 39 -2.31 -23.40 -12.12
N LEU A 40 -1.29 -24.04 -12.71
CA LEU A 40 -0.10 -23.35 -13.21
C LEU A 40 -0.45 -22.25 -14.22
N TRP A 41 -1.37 -22.53 -15.15
CA TRP A 41 -1.82 -21.54 -16.12
C TRP A 41 -2.61 -20.41 -15.46
N SER A 42 -3.47 -20.74 -14.50
CA SER A 42 -4.20 -19.75 -13.69
C SER A 42 -3.24 -18.81 -12.95
N VAL A 43 -2.22 -19.36 -12.29
CA VAL A 43 -1.17 -18.59 -11.60
C VAL A 43 -0.42 -17.70 -12.59
N ALA A 44 0.02 -18.25 -13.73
CA ALA A 44 0.73 -17.47 -14.75
C ALA A 44 -0.12 -16.31 -15.29
N LEU A 45 -1.40 -16.56 -15.57
CA LEU A 45 -2.34 -15.54 -16.02
C LEU A 45 -2.57 -14.47 -14.96
N TRP A 46 -2.82 -14.85 -13.70
CA TRP A 46 -3.01 -13.89 -12.61
C TRP A 46 -1.76 -13.04 -12.36
N PHE A 47 -0.59 -13.66 -12.40
CA PHE A 47 0.68 -12.96 -12.22
C PHE A 47 0.93 -11.95 -13.35
N ALA A 48 0.78 -12.39 -14.60
CA ALA A 48 0.96 -11.53 -15.77
C ALA A 48 -0.09 -10.42 -15.83
N ALA A 49 -1.37 -10.76 -15.68
CA ALA A 49 -2.47 -9.79 -15.70
C ALA A 49 -2.35 -8.78 -14.55
N GLY A 50 -1.97 -9.22 -13.35
CA GLY A 50 -1.75 -8.36 -12.20
C GLY A 50 -0.64 -7.33 -12.45
N ILE A 51 0.51 -7.77 -12.97
CA ILE A 51 1.62 -6.86 -13.31
C ILE A 51 1.21 -5.88 -14.40
N LEU A 52 0.62 -6.36 -15.49
CA LEU A 52 0.21 -5.52 -16.62
C LEU A 52 -0.85 -4.50 -16.21
N LEU A 53 -1.84 -4.91 -15.41
CA LEU A 53 -2.86 -4.00 -14.89
C LEU A 53 -2.26 -2.97 -13.93
N HIS A 54 -1.34 -3.39 -13.06
CA HIS A 54 -0.69 -2.48 -12.13
C HIS A 54 0.18 -1.45 -12.85
N ASP A 55 1.10 -1.88 -13.70
CA ASP A 55 2.08 -0.99 -14.33
C ASP A 55 1.48 -0.22 -15.51
N GLY A 56 0.54 -0.83 -16.24
CA GLY A 56 -0.11 -0.23 -17.39
C GLY A 56 -1.30 0.68 -17.04
N VAL A 57 -1.96 0.46 -15.91
CA VAL A 57 -3.17 1.21 -15.54
C VAL A 57 -3.03 1.89 -14.18
N PHE A 58 -2.72 1.14 -13.13
CA PHE A 58 -2.72 1.68 -11.78
C PHE A 58 -1.63 2.74 -11.58
N ALA A 59 -0.38 2.46 -11.97
CA ALA A 59 0.73 3.40 -11.84
C ALA A 59 0.51 4.70 -12.65
N PRO A 60 0.07 4.66 -13.92
CA PRO A 60 -0.30 5.88 -14.67
C PRO A 60 -1.44 6.67 -14.03
N LEU A 61 -2.49 6.01 -13.55
CA LEU A 61 -3.60 6.67 -12.86
C LEU A 61 -3.13 7.35 -11.57
N CYS A 62 -2.33 6.66 -10.75
CA CYS A 62 -1.73 7.24 -9.55
C CYS A 62 -0.83 8.43 -9.87
N ALA A 63 -0.04 8.35 -10.94
CA ALA A 63 0.78 9.48 -11.41
C ALA A 63 -0.10 10.66 -11.85
N ALA A 64 -1.14 10.42 -12.65
CA ALA A 64 -2.06 11.45 -13.14
C ALA A 64 -2.82 12.13 -12.00
N VAL A 65 -3.39 11.36 -11.08
CA VAL A 65 -4.04 11.87 -9.85
C VAL A 65 -3.02 12.63 -9.02
N GLY A 66 -1.80 12.10 -8.89
CA GLY A 66 -0.76 12.72 -8.10
C GLY A 66 -0.34 14.10 -8.62
N VAL A 67 -0.08 14.20 -9.92
CA VAL A 67 0.27 15.45 -10.60
C VAL A 67 -0.90 16.45 -10.52
N THR A 68 -2.13 15.99 -10.75
CA THR A 68 -3.32 16.85 -10.72
C THR A 68 -3.58 17.39 -9.32
N ALA A 69 -3.52 16.52 -8.31
CA ALA A 69 -3.73 16.91 -6.92
C ALA A 69 -2.62 17.85 -6.42
N ARG A 70 -1.36 17.72 -6.88
CA ARG A 70 -0.29 18.69 -6.57
C ARG A 70 -0.54 20.10 -7.12
N ARG A 71 -1.28 20.20 -8.23
CA ARG A 71 -1.62 21.51 -8.84
C ARG A 71 -2.79 22.18 -8.13
N ILE A 72 -3.65 21.42 -7.46
CA ILE A 72 -4.88 21.92 -6.84
C ILE A 72 -4.72 22.11 -5.33
N LEU A 73 -4.02 21.20 -4.64
CA LEU A 73 -3.92 21.20 -3.19
C LEU A 73 -2.77 22.08 -2.69
N PRO A 74 -2.95 22.80 -1.57
CA PRO A 74 -1.85 23.43 -0.84
C PRO A 74 -0.81 22.38 -0.42
N GLY A 75 0.48 22.73 -0.47
CA GLY A 75 1.56 21.79 -0.12
C GLY A 75 1.41 21.15 1.27
N THR A 76 0.81 21.85 2.22
CA THR A 76 0.53 21.37 3.58
C THR A 76 -0.45 20.20 3.64
N TRP A 77 -1.37 20.11 2.67
CA TRP A 77 -2.42 19.08 2.62
C TRP A 77 -1.97 17.82 1.88
N TRP A 78 -0.87 17.90 1.11
CA TRP A 78 -0.40 16.82 0.25
C TRP A 78 -0.15 15.51 1.00
N GLY A 79 0.64 15.58 2.08
CA GLY A 79 1.04 14.39 2.84
C GLY A 79 -0.15 13.60 3.40
N PRO A 80 -1.02 14.22 4.22
CA PRO A 80 -2.21 13.56 4.75
C PRO A 80 -3.13 13.01 3.65
N MET A 81 -3.34 13.77 2.57
CA MET A 81 -4.22 13.37 1.47
C MET A 81 -3.69 12.13 0.73
N ALA A 82 -2.38 12.08 0.48
CA ALA A 82 -1.73 10.92 -0.14
C ALA A 82 -1.88 9.67 0.73
N CYS A 83 -1.71 9.79 2.06
CA CYS A 83 -1.95 8.68 2.99
C CYS A 83 -3.40 8.21 2.94
N GLY A 84 -4.38 9.13 2.98
CA GLY A 84 -5.80 8.82 2.89
C GLY A 84 -6.17 8.08 1.60
N ALA A 85 -5.62 8.54 0.47
CA ALA A 85 -5.83 7.91 -0.83
C ALA A 85 -5.27 6.48 -0.88
N VAL A 86 -4.03 6.26 -0.41
CA VAL A 86 -3.43 4.91 -0.37
C VAL A 86 -4.23 3.99 0.54
N CYS A 87 -4.58 4.43 1.76
CA CYS A 87 -5.40 3.63 2.67
C CYS A 87 -6.76 3.28 2.06
N THR A 88 -7.39 4.21 1.35
CA THR A 88 -8.66 3.98 0.64
C THR A 88 -8.52 2.91 -0.42
N VAL A 89 -7.51 3.01 -1.30
CA VAL A 89 -7.30 2.01 -2.35
C VAL A 89 -7.04 0.63 -1.76
N VAL A 90 -6.18 0.53 -0.75
CA VAL A 90 -5.84 -0.74 -0.09
C VAL A 90 -7.09 -1.38 0.53
N LEU A 91 -7.89 -0.60 1.25
CA LEU A 91 -9.13 -1.11 1.85
C LEU A 91 -10.13 -1.58 0.79
N VAL A 92 -10.32 -0.81 -0.28
CA VAL A 92 -11.23 -1.19 -1.36
C VAL A 92 -10.73 -2.46 -2.06
N ALA A 93 -9.44 -2.57 -2.33
CA ALA A 93 -8.86 -3.75 -2.98
C ALA A 93 -9.02 -5.01 -2.13
N ILE A 94 -8.81 -4.92 -0.81
CA ILE A 94 -9.00 -6.04 0.13
C ILE A 94 -10.48 -6.37 0.33
N ALA A 95 -11.37 -5.36 0.31
CA ALA A 95 -12.81 -5.56 0.48
C ALA A 95 -13.52 -6.05 -0.79
N ALA A 96 -12.97 -5.80 -1.97
CA ALA A 96 -13.55 -6.17 -3.26
C ALA A 96 -14.07 -7.62 -3.32
N PRO A 97 -13.31 -8.67 -2.93
CA PRO A 97 -13.78 -10.06 -2.99
C PRO A 97 -14.94 -10.38 -2.02
N VAL A 98 -15.15 -9.58 -0.97
CA VAL A 98 -16.13 -9.87 0.09
C VAL A 98 -17.37 -8.97 0.08
N ILE A 99 -17.37 -7.90 -0.74
CA ILE A 99 -18.46 -6.92 -0.79
C ILE A 99 -19.77 -7.51 -1.33
N ASP A 100 -19.71 -8.27 -2.43
CA ASP A 100 -20.90 -8.70 -3.17
C ASP A 100 -21.55 -9.97 -2.60
N ARG A 101 -20.87 -10.65 -1.66
CA ARG A 101 -21.30 -11.96 -1.13
C ARG A 101 -21.60 -13.04 -2.19
N GLY A 102 -21.19 -12.85 -3.45
CA GLY A 102 -21.48 -13.77 -4.55
C GLY A 102 -20.94 -15.19 -4.38
N HIS A 103 -19.98 -15.39 -3.48
CA HIS A 103 -19.40 -16.70 -3.13
C HIS A 103 -19.76 -17.14 -1.70
N ALA A 104 -20.86 -16.64 -1.12
CA ALA A 104 -21.33 -17.10 0.18
C ALA A 104 -21.72 -18.59 0.10
N MET A 105 -21.19 -19.41 1.01
CA MET A 105 -21.48 -20.84 1.08
C MET A 105 -22.74 -21.05 1.92
N PRO A 106 -23.87 -21.53 1.37
CA PRO A 106 -25.10 -21.73 2.14
C PRO A 106 -24.92 -22.70 3.32
N ASP A 107 -24.04 -23.69 3.13
CA ASP A 107 -23.76 -24.72 4.13
C ASP A 107 -22.79 -24.26 5.22
N ASN A 108 -22.16 -23.08 5.07
CA ASN A 108 -21.29 -22.50 6.09
C ASN A 108 -21.52 -20.99 6.22
N PRO A 109 -22.58 -20.58 6.93
CA PRO A 109 -23.00 -19.18 7.02
C PRO A 109 -21.95 -18.28 7.71
N THR A 110 -20.99 -18.86 8.42
CA THR A 110 -19.93 -18.11 9.11
C THR A 110 -18.88 -17.49 8.17
N VAL A 111 -18.76 -17.99 6.93
CA VAL A 111 -17.76 -17.52 5.95
C VAL A 111 -17.95 -16.05 5.60
N LEU A 112 -19.20 -15.57 5.59
CA LEU A 112 -19.53 -14.22 5.16
C LEU A 112 -20.63 -13.56 6.00
N ASP A 113 -20.58 -13.81 7.31
CA ASP A 113 -21.56 -13.35 8.28
C ASP A 113 -21.55 -11.81 8.46
N ARG A 114 -20.39 -11.17 8.28
CA ARG A 114 -20.22 -9.72 8.52
C ARG A 114 -20.85 -8.86 7.41
N ASN A 115 -21.38 -7.71 7.79
CA ASN A 115 -21.72 -6.64 6.86
C ASN A 115 -20.45 -5.89 6.41
N TYR A 116 -19.75 -6.44 5.41
CA TYR A 116 -18.53 -5.86 4.84
C TYR A 116 -18.72 -4.47 4.22
N PRO A 117 -19.82 -4.18 3.49
CA PRO A 117 -20.07 -2.82 3.00
C PRO A 117 -20.13 -1.79 4.13
N LEU A 118 -20.81 -2.11 5.23
CA LEU A 118 -20.87 -1.23 6.40
C LEU A 118 -19.50 -1.09 7.09
N GLY A 119 -18.77 -2.19 7.26
CA GLY A 119 -17.42 -2.16 7.83
C GLY A 119 -16.45 -1.32 7.00
N LEU A 120 -16.49 -1.44 5.67
CA LEU A 120 -15.71 -0.63 4.75
C LEU A 120 -16.09 0.86 4.85
N ALA A 121 -17.39 1.18 4.83
CA ALA A 121 -17.86 2.55 4.95
C ALA A 121 -17.37 3.20 6.25
N VAL A 122 -17.49 2.51 7.38
CA VAL A 122 -17.01 2.99 8.68
C VAL A 122 -15.49 3.21 8.65
N ALA A 123 -14.72 2.25 8.12
CA ALA A 123 -13.26 2.39 8.03
C ALA A 123 -12.84 3.60 7.18
N LEU A 124 -13.49 3.81 6.03
CA LEU A 124 -13.23 4.95 5.16
C LEU A 124 -13.57 6.27 5.86
N ILE A 125 -14.72 6.36 6.54
CA ILE A 125 -15.11 7.55 7.31
C ILE A 125 -14.05 7.88 8.36
N LEU A 126 -13.59 6.88 9.11
CA LEU A 126 -12.57 7.09 10.15
C LEU A 126 -11.24 7.56 9.56
N ILE A 127 -10.79 6.94 8.46
CA ILE A 127 -9.55 7.35 7.78
C ILE A 127 -9.65 8.80 7.32
N TRP A 128 -10.74 9.17 6.65
CA TRP A 128 -10.90 10.52 6.12
C TRP A 128 -11.08 11.56 7.22
N ALA A 129 -11.73 11.21 8.33
CA ALA A 129 -11.77 12.06 9.52
C ALA A 129 -10.35 12.33 10.07
N LEU A 130 -9.51 11.30 10.18
CA LEU A 130 -8.11 11.44 10.63
C LEU A 130 -7.27 12.26 9.64
N VAL A 131 -7.46 12.07 8.34
CA VAL A 131 -6.77 12.83 7.28
C VAL A 131 -7.11 14.32 7.37
N ILE A 132 -8.39 14.66 7.52
CA ILE A 132 -8.85 16.04 7.67
C ILE A 132 -8.28 16.65 8.95
N ALA A 133 -8.33 15.93 10.07
CA ALA A 133 -7.76 16.38 11.33
C ALA A 133 -6.25 16.65 11.21
N ALA A 134 -5.50 15.74 10.59
CA ALA A 134 -4.06 15.91 10.36
C ALA A 134 -3.73 17.08 9.43
N ALA A 135 -4.51 17.28 8.37
CA ALA A 135 -4.35 18.42 7.47
C ALA A 135 -4.64 19.76 8.18
N ALA A 136 -5.69 19.81 9.01
CA ALA A 136 -6.05 20.99 9.79
C ALA A 136 -4.97 21.37 10.81
N VAL A 137 -4.41 20.40 11.55
CA VAL A 137 -3.31 20.63 12.50
C VAL A 137 -2.09 21.21 11.79
N ARG A 138 -1.68 20.61 10.66
CA ARG A 138 -0.52 21.09 9.89
C ARG A 138 -0.73 22.50 9.33
N LEU A 139 -1.96 22.84 8.96
CA LEU A 139 -2.30 24.18 8.52
C LEU A 139 -2.15 25.19 9.67
N ALA A 140 -2.67 24.87 10.85
CA ALA A 140 -2.56 25.71 12.04
C ALA A 140 -1.08 25.95 12.45
N ASP A 141 -0.24 24.91 12.41
CA ASP A 141 1.18 25.01 12.73
C ASP A 141 1.94 25.91 11.73
N HIS A 142 1.60 25.83 10.45
CA HIS A 142 2.19 26.68 9.42
C HIS A 142 1.79 28.16 9.58
N HIS A 143 0.55 28.44 10.03
CA HIS A 143 0.12 29.81 10.33
C HIS A 143 0.87 30.39 11.54
N ARG A 144 1.07 29.61 12.60
CA ARG A 144 1.82 30.03 13.80
C ARG A 144 3.28 30.35 13.49
N SER A 145 3.95 29.48 12.74
CA SER A 145 5.38 29.65 12.38
C SER A 145 5.64 30.93 11.57
N ARG A 146 4.68 31.35 10.73
CA ARG A 146 4.78 32.61 9.97
C ARG A 146 4.58 33.87 10.82
N ALA A 147 3.79 33.79 11.89
CA ALA A 147 3.57 34.91 12.80
C ALA A 147 4.79 35.18 13.69
N GLU A 148 5.58 34.15 14.00
CA GLU A 148 6.76 34.20 14.86
C GLU A 148 8.06 34.64 14.13
N THR A 149 8.01 35.06 12.86
CA THR A 149 9.19 35.63 12.16
C THR A 149 9.13 37.17 12.17
N PRO A 150 9.51 37.86 13.25
CA PRO A 150 9.61 39.32 13.26
C PRO A 150 10.74 39.78 12.33
N ARG A 151 10.46 40.83 11.54
CA ARG A 151 11.42 41.49 10.64
C ARG A 151 12.66 41.93 11.42
N SER A 152 13.75 41.20 11.29
CA SER A 152 15.09 41.72 11.57
C SER A 152 15.57 42.48 10.33
N THR A 153 15.20 43.75 10.23
CA THR A 153 15.91 44.71 9.36
C THR A 153 16.99 45.39 10.20
N PRO A 154 18.28 45.36 9.81
CA PRO A 154 19.20 46.41 10.21
C PRO A 154 18.83 47.76 9.56
#